data_AF-A0A957T3W4-F1
#
_entry.id   AF-A0A957T3W4-F1
#
_cell.length_a   1.000
_cell.length_b   1.000
_cell.length_c   1.000
_cell.angle_alpha   90.00
_cell.angle_beta   90.00
_cell.angle_gamma   90.00
#
_symmetry.space_group_name_H-M   'P 1'
#
loop_
_entity.id
_entity.type
_entity.pdbx_description
1 polymer ?
#
loop_
_entity_poly.entity_id
_entity_poly.type
_entity_poly.pdbx_seq_one_letter_code
_entity_poly.pdbx_strand_id
1 'polypeptide(L)'
;MTEADILLKGSDDTLLVVEVKERQVSAAEIPEQIEWWRQRLPKAQRTIFALVDLSMITFYELPADMTDTQPKLLFSASMLETLSVYDPDLLNKLTAEPRGFMFGYYLEGLVKAWLADVLHGWRGDVAPHRADFLHANLITAFQHSYPERRAALPA
;
A
#
# COMPACT_ATOMS: atom_id res chain seq x y z
N MET A 1 11.29 -17.45 -3.57
CA MET A 1 10.95 -16.11 -4.09
C MET A 1 9.99 -15.51 -3.09
N THR A 2 10.37 -14.46 -2.38
CA THR A 2 9.41 -13.67 -1.61
C THR A 2 8.72 -12.74 -2.58
N GLU A 3 7.44 -13.01 -2.85
CA GLU A 3 6.54 -12.15 -3.59
C GLU A 3 6.13 -10.98 -2.68
N ALA A 4 5.87 -9.80 -3.24
CA ALA A 4 5.35 -8.67 -2.45
C ALA A 4 3.98 -9.04 -1.87
N ASP A 5 3.63 -8.48 -0.71
CA ASP A 5 2.31 -8.73 -0.11
C ASP A 5 1.18 -8.24 -1.06
N ILE A 6 1.41 -7.13 -1.77
CA ILE A 6 0.56 -6.68 -2.87
C ILE A 6 1.43 -6.15 -4.01
N LEU A 7 1.16 -6.63 -5.23
CA LEU A 7 1.78 -6.14 -6.45
C LEU A 7 0.70 -5.74 -7.46
N LEU A 8 0.67 -4.46 -7.85
CA LEU A 8 -0.23 -3.96 -8.88
C LEU A 8 0.56 -3.43 -10.07
N LYS A 9 0.13 -3.81 -11.28
CA LYS A 9 0.64 -3.25 -12.52
C LYS A 9 -0.32 -2.17 -13.04
N GLY A 10 0.17 -0.95 -13.12
CA GLY A 10 -0.54 0.21 -13.64
C GLY A 10 -0.31 0.46 -15.13
N SER A 11 -0.72 1.66 -15.59
CA SER A 11 -0.42 2.16 -16.93
C SER A 11 1.06 2.46 -17.10
N ASP A 12 1.51 2.51 -18.36
CA ASP A 12 2.87 2.93 -18.74
C ASP A 12 3.98 2.12 -18.03
N ASP A 13 3.73 0.82 -17.81
CA ASP A 13 4.59 -0.09 -17.07
C ASP A 13 4.94 0.38 -15.64
N THR A 14 4.08 1.21 -15.02
CA THR A 14 4.21 1.58 -13.62
C THR A 14 3.88 0.38 -12.72
N LEU A 15 4.69 0.13 -11.70
CA LEU A 15 4.43 -0.88 -10.67
C LEU A 15 4.13 -0.22 -9.31
N LEU A 16 3.16 -0.76 -8.58
CA LEU A 16 3.00 -0.50 -7.15
C LEU A 16 3.35 -1.79 -6.40
N VAL A 17 4.34 -1.68 -5.53
CA VAL A 17 4.79 -2.73 -4.61
C VAL A 17 4.37 -2.31 -3.21
N VAL A 18 3.59 -3.13 -2.52
CA VAL A 18 3.15 -2.87 -1.14
C VAL A 18 3.69 -3.97 -0.24
N GLU A 19 4.35 -3.56 0.83
CA GLU A 19 4.82 -4.42 1.92
C GLU A 19 4.02 -4.13 3.19
N VAL A 20 3.47 -5.17 3.79
CA VAL A 20 2.70 -5.12 5.03
C VAL A 20 3.53 -5.77 6.14
N LYS A 21 3.75 -5.03 7.22
CA LYS A 21 4.55 -5.47 8.38
C LYS A 21 3.67 -5.54 9.62
N GLU A 22 3.65 -6.71 10.26
CA GLU A 22 2.97 -6.97 11.54
C GLU A 22 3.72 -6.37 12.76
N ARG A 23 4.60 -5.40 12.51
CA ARG A 23 5.37 -4.68 13.52
C ARG A 23 5.57 -3.26 13.05
N GLN A 24 5.89 -2.35 13.97
CA GLN A 24 6.40 -1.05 13.59
C GLN A 24 7.79 -1.22 12.93
N VAL A 25 8.00 -0.52 11.82
CA VAL A 25 9.29 -0.48 11.12
C VAL A 25 10.00 0.79 11.54
N SER A 26 11.27 0.66 11.92
CA SER A 26 12.07 1.83 12.29
C SER A 26 12.52 2.60 11.04
N ALA A 27 12.72 3.91 11.17
CA ALA A 27 13.21 4.74 10.07
C ALA A 27 14.56 4.29 9.49
N ALA A 28 15.37 3.59 10.28
CA ALA A 28 16.66 3.04 9.85
C ALA A 28 16.51 1.82 8.92
N GLU A 29 15.41 1.08 9.01
CA GLU A 29 15.15 -0.11 8.18
C GLU A 29 14.54 0.23 6.82
N ILE A 30 13.90 1.40 6.69
CA ILE A 30 13.20 1.81 5.46
C ILE A 30 14.16 1.86 4.25
N PRO A 31 15.35 2.48 4.33
CA PRO A 31 16.28 2.51 3.20
C PRO A 31 16.72 1.11 2.74
N GLU A 32 16.93 0.18 3.68
CA GLU A 32 17.34 -1.19 3.36
C GLU A 32 16.22 -1.96 2.64
N GLN A 33 14.96 -1.78 3.05
CA GLN A 33 13.81 -2.40 2.38
C GLN A 33 13.61 -1.84 0.97
N ILE A 34 13.75 -0.52 0.81
CA ILE A 34 13.66 0.13 -0.50
C ILE A 34 14.77 -0.36 -1.43
N GLU A 35 16.01 -0.45 -0.92
CA GLU A 35 17.14 -0.97 -1.69
C GLU A 35 16.94 -2.43 -2.10
N TRP A 36 16.41 -3.25 -1.18
CA TRP A 36 16.11 -4.66 -1.45
C TRP A 36 15.15 -4.82 -2.62
N TRP A 37 14.10 -3.99 -2.70
CA TRP A 37 13.15 -3.97 -3.81
C TRP A 37 13.75 -3.40 -5.08
N ARG A 38 14.53 -2.31 -4.99
CA ARG A 38 15.22 -1.70 -6.14
C ARG A 38 16.09 -2.69 -6.91
N GLN A 39 16.73 -3.64 -6.21
CA GLN A 39 17.58 -4.67 -6.82
C GLN A 39 16.79 -5.78 -7.52
N ARG A 40 15.50 -5.96 -7.18
CA ARG A 40 14.66 -7.05 -7.67
C ARG A 40 13.68 -6.63 -8.74
N LEU A 41 13.38 -5.34 -8.82
CA LEU A 41 12.42 -4.79 -9.76
C LEU A 41 13.08 -4.45 -11.11
N PRO A 42 12.32 -4.53 -12.22
CA PRO A 42 12.84 -4.16 -13.53
C PRO A 42 13.21 -2.67 -13.59
N LYS A 43 14.45 -2.35 -14.02
CA LYS A 43 14.98 -0.97 -14.04
C LYS A 43 14.22 0.00 -14.96
N ALA A 44 13.46 -0.49 -15.94
CA ALA A 44 12.76 0.33 -16.93
C ALA A 44 11.38 0.81 -16.47
N GLN A 45 10.98 0.53 -15.22
CA GLN A 45 9.62 0.71 -14.74
C GLN A 45 9.58 1.78 -13.66
N ARG A 46 8.65 2.74 -13.81
CA ARG A 46 8.31 3.65 -12.72
C ARG A 46 7.77 2.79 -11.57
N THR A 47 8.41 2.85 -10.41
CA THR A 47 8.01 2.03 -9.26
C THR A 47 7.55 2.91 -8.13
N ILE A 48 6.36 2.62 -7.63
CA ILE A 48 5.83 3.15 -6.39
C ILE A 48 5.99 2.05 -5.34
N PHE A 49 6.68 2.37 -4.25
CA PHE A 49 6.85 1.47 -3.11
C PHE A 49 6.01 1.98 -1.94
N ALA A 50 5.16 1.12 -1.40
CA ALA A 50 4.36 1.41 -0.23
C ALA A 50 4.78 0.49 0.92
N LEU A 51 5.04 1.08 2.09
CA LEU A 51 5.28 0.38 3.32
C LEU A 51 4.11 0.64 4.27
N VAL A 52 3.44 -0.44 4.67
CA VAL A 52 2.37 -0.43 5.67
C VAL A 52 2.88 -1.15 6.91
N ASP A 53 3.00 -0.43 8.01
CA ASP A 53 3.39 -1.00 9.30
C ASP A 53 2.32 -0.71 10.36
N LEU A 54 2.56 -1.10 11.61
CA LEU A 54 1.57 -0.91 12.68
C LEU A 54 1.32 0.56 13.07
N SER A 55 2.06 1.50 12.52
CA SER A 55 1.92 2.95 12.78
C SER A 55 1.47 3.71 11.55
N MET A 56 2.11 3.47 10.41
CA MET A 56 2.04 4.32 9.23
C MET A 56 1.81 3.51 7.95
N ILE A 57 1.14 4.16 7.01
CA ILE A 57 1.12 3.81 5.60
C ILE A 57 1.95 4.87 4.88
N THR A 58 3.04 4.48 4.23
CA THR A 58 3.95 5.42 3.56
C THR A 58 4.22 5.03 2.12
N PHE A 59 4.13 5.99 1.21
CA PHE A 59 4.36 5.80 -0.22
C PHE A 59 5.60 6.55 -0.67
N TYR A 60 6.45 5.86 -1.44
CA TYR A 60 7.64 6.37 -2.06
C TYR A 60 7.59 6.17 -3.58
N GLU A 61 8.09 7.13 -4.32
CA GLU A 61 8.43 6.99 -5.73
C GLU A 61 9.91 6.62 -5.84
N LEU A 62 10.18 5.48 -6.47
CA LEU A 62 11.53 5.03 -6.75
C LEU A 62 11.92 5.52 -8.15
N PRO A 63 12.99 6.32 -8.30
CA PRO A 63 13.41 6.80 -9.60
C PRO A 63 13.81 5.62 -10.50
N ALA A 64 13.40 5.68 -11.78
CA ALA A 64 13.73 4.66 -12.77
C ALA A 64 15.22 4.69 -13.15
N ASP A 65 15.82 5.89 -13.14
CA ASP A 65 17.26 6.04 -13.30
C ASP A 65 17.94 5.90 -11.93
N MET A 66 18.74 4.83 -11.79
CA MET A 66 19.45 4.43 -10.58
C MET A 66 20.53 5.42 -10.11
N THR A 67 20.65 6.57 -10.79
CA THR A 67 21.61 7.63 -10.51
C THR A 67 21.18 8.52 -9.35
N ASP A 68 19.87 8.74 -9.18
CA ASP A 68 19.33 9.43 -8.02
C ASP A 68 19.01 8.39 -6.93
N THR A 69 19.82 8.37 -5.87
CA THR A 69 19.84 7.27 -4.90
C THR A 69 18.75 7.38 -3.83
N GLN A 70 18.04 8.51 -3.74
CA GLN A 70 17.06 8.72 -2.70
C GLN A 70 15.62 8.49 -3.18
N PRO A 71 14.85 7.61 -2.51
CA PRO A 71 13.44 7.46 -2.77
C PRO A 71 12.71 8.77 -2.43
N LYS A 72 11.82 9.22 -3.32
CA LYS A 72 11.02 10.42 -3.10
C LYS A 72 9.78 10.05 -2.31
N LEU A 73 9.60 10.62 -1.12
CA LEU A 73 8.35 10.49 -0.37
C LEU A 73 7.20 11.14 -1.15
N LEU A 74 6.14 10.36 -1.41
CA LEU A 74 4.90 10.87 -2.02
C LEU A 74 3.94 11.37 -0.93
N PHE A 75 3.64 10.53 0.05
CA PHE A 75 2.87 10.88 1.25
C PHE A 75 3.01 9.81 2.33
N SER A 76 2.62 10.17 3.56
CA SER A 76 2.49 9.27 4.71
C SER A 76 1.17 9.53 5.43
N ALA A 77 0.56 8.48 5.95
CA ALA A 77 -0.71 8.51 6.66
C ALA A 77 -0.69 7.58 7.88
N SER A 78 -1.50 7.87 8.89
CA SER A 78 -1.71 6.96 10.02
C SER A 78 -2.40 5.68 9.53
N MET A 79 -1.80 4.51 9.82
CA MET A 79 -2.38 3.23 9.45
C MET A 79 -3.73 3.02 10.14
N LEU A 80 -3.80 3.33 11.44
CA LEU A 80 -5.01 3.13 12.24
C LEU A 80 -6.15 4.02 11.76
N GLU A 81 -5.91 5.31 11.53
CA GLU A 81 -6.94 6.25 11.07
C GLU A 81 -7.44 5.86 9.67
N THR A 82 -6.54 5.41 8.79
CA THR A 82 -6.88 4.99 7.43
C THR A 82 -7.72 3.72 7.42
N LEU A 83 -7.26 2.68 8.12
CA LEU A 83 -7.85 1.34 8.01
C LEU A 83 -9.04 1.13 8.96
N SER A 84 -9.20 1.94 9.99
CA SER A 84 -10.36 1.87 10.90
C SER A 84 -11.71 2.17 10.22
N VAL A 85 -11.71 2.83 9.06
CA VAL A 85 -12.89 3.01 8.20
C VAL A 85 -13.38 1.67 7.61
N TYR A 86 -12.48 0.70 7.48
CA TYR A 86 -12.77 -0.64 6.96
C TYR A 86 -13.04 -1.62 8.11
N ASP A 87 -12.44 -1.39 9.27
CA ASP A 87 -12.69 -2.15 10.49
C ASP A 87 -12.65 -1.24 11.75
N PRO A 88 -13.81 -0.76 12.24
CA PRO A 88 -13.86 0.13 13.40
C PRO A 88 -13.29 -0.48 14.70
N ASP A 89 -13.18 -1.80 14.77
CA ASP A 89 -12.63 -2.53 15.92
C ASP A 89 -11.12 -2.79 15.78
N LEU A 90 -10.47 -2.24 14.75
CA LEU A 90 -9.06 -2.46 14.45
C LEU A 90 -8.13 -2.13 15.63
N LEU A 91 -8.41 -1.07 16.39
CA LEU A 91 -7.59 -0.71 17.56
C LEU A 91 -7.60 -1.80 18.63
N ASN A 92 -8.76 -2.41 18.87
CA ASN A 92 -8.88 -3.50 19.84
C ASN A 92 -8.16 -4.75 19.31
N LYS A 93 -8.28 -5.04 18.00
CA LYS A 93 -7.59 -6.18 17.36
C LYS A 93 -6.07 -6.01 17.33
N LEU A 94 -5.57 -4.77 17.23
CA LEU A 94 -4.14 -4.43 17.31
C LEU A 94 -3.58 -4.63 18.72
N THR A 95 -4.42 -4.48 19.75
CA THR A 95 -4.00 -4.57 21.17
C THR A 95 -4.36 -5.90 21.83
N ALA A 96 -5.16 -6.73 21.17
CA ALA A 96 -5.49 -8.07 21.60
C ALA A 96 -4.29 -9.02 21.44
N GLU A 97 -3.76 -9.51 22.55
CA GLU A 97 -2.74 -10.56 22.56
C GLU A 97 -3.39 -11.93 22.80
N PRO A 98 -2.93 -13.01 22.12
CA PRO A 98 -1.83 -13.03 21.14
C PRO A 98 -2.29 -12.66 19.71
N ARG A 99 -1.47 -11.85 19.02
CA ARG A 99 -1.59 -11.64 17.56
C ARG A 99 -1.09 -12.90 16.84
N GLY A 100 -2.02 -13.77 16.46
CA GLY A 100 -1.69 -15.02 15.76
C GLY A 100 -1.22 -14.79 14.32
N PHE A 101 -0.66 -15.84 13.71
CA PHE A 101 -0.15 -15.88 12.32
C PHE A 101 -1.09 -15.34 11.23
N MET A 102 -2.40 -15.27 11.49
CA MET A 102 -3.39 -14.73 10.53
C MET A 102 -3.46 -13.20 10.53
N PHE A 103 -2.76 -12.52 11.43
CA PHE A 103 -2.87 -11.06 11.58
C PHE A 103 -2.28 -10.30 10.37
N GLY A 104 -1.17 -10.78 9.78
CA GLY A 104 -0.62 -10.21 8.55
C GLY A 104 -1.59 -10.30 7.38
N TYR A 105 -2.20 -11.47 7.16
CA TYR A 105 -3.21 -11.67 6.11
C TYR A 105 -4.44 -10.78 6.32
N TYR A 106 -4.85 -10.58 7.57
CA TYR A 106 -5.94 -9.67 7.91
C TYR A 106 -5.59 -8.22 7.55
N LEU A 107 -4.40 -7.73 7.94
CA LEU A 107 -3.95 -6.38 7.59
C LEU A 107 -3.81 -6.19 6.08
N GLU A 108 -3.22 -7.17 5.38
CA GLU A 108 -3.14 -7.19 3.92
C GLU A 108 -4.52 -7.09 3.27
N GLY A 109 -5.52 -7.81 3.80
CA GLY A 109 -6.91 -7.73 3.36
C GLY A 109 -7.51 -6.34 3.51
N LEU A 110 -7.27 -5.66 4.65
CA LEU A 110 -7.71 -4.28 4.86
C LEU A 110 -7.02 -3.30 3.90
N VAL A 111 -5.71 -3.44 3.70
CA VAL A 111 -4.95 -2.61 2.75
C VAL A 111 -5.46 -2.81 1.33
N LYS A 112 -5.75 -4.05 0.91
CA LYS A 112 -6.34 -4.34 -0.40
C LYS A 112 -7.71 -3.70 -0.57
N ALA A 113 -8.58 -3.79 0.44
CA ALA A 113 -9.89 -3.16 0.41
C ALA A 113 -9.80 -1.63 0.31
N TRP A 114 -8.89 -1.03 1.09
CA TRP A 114 -8.62 0.41 1.05
C TRP A 114 -8.05 0.87 -0.29
N LEU A 115 -7.04 0.17 -0.83
CA LEU A 115 -6.46 0.49 -2.13
C LEU A 115 -7.49 0.41 -3.25
N ALA A 116 -8.38 -0.58 -3.21
CA ALA A 116 -9.41 -0.70 -4.21
C ALA A 116 -10.43 0.45 -4.13
N ASP A 117 -10.80 0.87 -2.92
CA ASP A 117 -11.70 2.01 -2.74
C ASP A 117 -11.04 3.35 -3.11
N VAL A 118 -9.78 3.58 -2.73
CA VAL A 118 -9.09 4.84 -3.05
C VAL A 118 -8.83 5.01 -4.55
N LEU A 119 -8.57 3.90 -5.25
CA LEU A 119 -8.31 3.93 -6.69
C LEU A 119 -9.59 4.01 -7.53
N HIS A 120 -10.72 3.48 -7.05
CA HIS A 120 -11.93 3.32 -7.87
C HIS A 120 -13.23 3.89 -7.28
N GLY A 121 -13.22 4.39 -6.04
CA GLY A 121 -14.40 4.95 -5.36
C GLY A 121 -15.52 3.94 -5.13
N TRP A 122 -15.18 2.67 -4.86
CA TRP A 122 -16.13 1.56 -4.79
C TRP A 122 -17.19 1.67 -3.69
N ARG A 123 -16.92 2.39 -2.60
CA ARG A 123 -17.88 2.64 -1.50
C ARG A 123 -18.74 3.88 -1.71
N GLY A 124 -18.50 4.69 -2.74
CA GLY A 124 -19.28 5.90 -3.03
C GLY A 124 -18.96 7.12 -2.15
N ASP A 125 -18.40 6.91 -0.96
CA ASP A 125 -17.76 7.95 -0.15
C ASP A 125 -16.32 8.23 -0.61
N VAL A 126 -15.78 9.40 -0.28
CA VAL A 126 -14.38 9.72 -0.57
C VAL A 126 -13.49 8.91 0.38
N ALA A 127 -12.87 7.84 -0.14
CA ALA A 127 -11.94 7.01 0.61
C ALA A 127 -10.85 7.86 1.31
N PRO A 128 -10.38 7.46 2.50
CA PRO A 128 -9.27 8.13 3.17
C PRO A 128 -8.06 8.27 2.25
N HIS A 129 -7.43 9.45 2.25
CA HIS A 129 -6.25 9.78 1.45
C HIS A 129 -6.45 9.76 -0.06
N ARG A 130 -7.70 9.76 -0.56
CA ARG A 130 -7.95 9.87 -2.01
C ARG A 130 -7.38 11.14 -2.63
N ALA A 131 -7.39 12.26 -1.89
CA ALA A 131 -6.78 13.50 -2.35
C ALA A 131 -5.25 13.39 -2.52
N ASP A 132 -4.58 12.67 -1.61
CA ASP A 132 -3.13 12.42 -1.68
C ASP A 132 -2.80 11.55 -2.91
N PHE A 133 -3.60 10.52 -3.18
CA PHE A 133 -3.48 9.70 -4.39
C PHE A 133 -3.72 10.49 -5.68
N LEU A 134 -4.67 11.43 -5.68
CA LEU A 134 -4.87 12.35 -6.81
C LEU A 134 -3.65 13.25 -7.01
N HIS A 135 -3.14 13.85 -5.94
CA HIS A 135 -1.98 14.75 -5.99
C HIS A 135 -0.72 14.04 -6.49
N ALA A 136 -0.52 12.78 -6.08
CA ALA A 136 0.59 11.93 -6.54
C ALA A 136 0.34 11.26 -7.91
N ASN A 137 -0.80 11.55 -8.57
CA ASN A 137 -1.23 10.93 -9.83
C ASN A 137 -1.26 9.39 -9.81
N LEU A 138 -1.58 8.80 -8.65
CA LEU A 138 -1.62 7.35 -8.46
C LEU A 138 -2.96 6.74 -8.90
N ILE A 139 -4.06 7.48 -8.79
CA ILE A 139 -5.37 7.01 -9.28
C ILE A 139 -5.30 6.73 -10.78
N THR A 140 -4.88 7.71 -11.59
CA THR A 140 -4.75 7.54 -13.04
C THR A 140 -3.82 6.38 -13.39
N ALA A 141 -2.72 6.22 -12.65
CA ALA A 141 -1.74 5.17 -12.89
C ALA A 141 -2.30 3.76 -12.62
N PHE A 142 -3.17 3.59 -11.62
CA PHE A 142 -3.58 2.25 -11.16
C PHE A 142 -5.09 1.95 -11.25
N GLN A 143 -5.90 2.83 -11.84
CA GLN A 143 -7.36 2.66 -12.00
C GLN A 143 -7.80 1.45 -12.84
N HIS A 144 -6.87 0.70 -13.44
CA HIS A 144 -7.14 -0.54 -14.20
C HIS A 144 -6.53 -1.78 -13.54
N SER A 145 -5.83 -1.62 -12.41
CA SER A 145 -5.05 -2.68 -11.78
C SER A 145 -5.91 -3.70 -11.01
N TYR A 146 -7.14 -3.33 -10.66
CA TYR A 146 -8.13 -4.25 -10.12
C TYR A 146 -9.09 -4.67 -11.23
N PRO A 147 -9.07 -5.94 -11.67
CA PRO A 147 -10.09 -6.43 -12.58
C PRO A 147 -11.45 -6.33 -11.89
N GLU A 148 -12.40 -5.77 -12.62
CA GLU A 148 -13.78 -5.44 -12.27
C GLU A 148 -14.40 -6.26 -11.13
N ARG A 149 -15.01 -5.52 -10.18
CA ARG A 149 -16.10 -5.91 -9.28
C ARG A 149 -16.65 -7.33 -9.56
N ARG A 150 -16.10 -8.37 -8.93
CA ARG A 150 -16.88 -9.61 -8.77
C ARG A 150 -18.00 -9.29 -7.81
N ALA A 151 -19.18 -9.06 -8.40
CA ALA A 151 -20.53 -9.08 -7.86
C ALA A 151 -20.64 -8.83 -6.35
N ALA A 152 -21.38 -7.76 -6.02
CA ALA A 152 -21.96 -7.49 -4.70
C ALA A 152 -21.88 -8.69 -3.74
N LEU A 153 -21.14 -8.53 -2.64
CA LEU A 153 -21.37 -9.35 -1.46
C LEU A 153 -22.89 -9.36 -1.22
N PRO A 154 -23.56 -10.51 -1.24
CA PRO A 154 -24.97 -10.54 -0.89
C PRO A 154 -25.13 -9.99 0.53
N ALA A 155 -26.19 -9.20 0.69
CA ALA A 155 -26.58 -8.58 1.95
C ALA A 155 -26.75 -9.60 3.10
#